data_AF-A0A914FNP4-F1
#
_entry.id   AF-A0A914FNP4-F1
#
_cell.length_a   1.000
_cell.length_b   1.000
_cell.length_c   1.000
_cell.angle_alpha   90.00
_cell.angle_beta   90.00
_cell.angle_gamma   90.00
#
_symmetry.space_group_name_H-M   'P 1'
#
loop_
_entity.id
_entity.type
_entity.pdbx_description
1 polymer ?
#
loop_
_entity_poly.entity_id
_entity_poly.type
_entity_poly.pdbx_seq_one_letter_code
_entity_poly.pdbx_strand_id
1 'polypeptide(L)' 'MAAILRAMDNILHVPLEDSDRERDKTIIYRVVDNGDENQPFTDEVANACMNLWADKNVRKAYDMRSEYQLNDSAK' A
#
# COMPACT_ATOMS: atom_id res chain seq x y z
N MET A 1 -3.71 0.37 3.41
CA MET A 1 -3.05 0.37 2.09
C MET A 1 -1.54 0.63 2.21
N ALA A 2 -1.11 1.79 2.71
CA ALA A 2 0.32 2.14 2.80
C ALA A 2 1.23 1.09 3.47
N ALA A 3 0.79 0.47 4.57
CA ALA A 3 1.55 -0.60 5.22
C ALA A 3 1.80 -1.82 4.31
N ILE A 4 0.83 -2.19 3.47
CA ILE A 4 0.96 -3.29 2.51
C ILE A 4 1.97 -2.92 1.44
N LEU A 5 1.87 -1.70 0.89
CA LEU A 5 2.81 -1.20 -0.13
C LEU A 5 4.24 -1.14 0.42
N ARG A 6 4.42 -0.67 1.66
CA ARG A 6 5.72 -0.67 2.34
C ARG A 6 6.26 -2.09 2.55
N ALA A 7 5.41 -3.05 2.89
CA ALA A 7 5.81 -4.44 3.02
C ALA A 7 6.19 -5.05 1.66
N MET A 8 5.45 -4.74 0.59
CA MET A 8 5.79 -5.14 -0.77
C MET A 8 7.17 -4.64 -1.19
N ASP A 9 7.50 -3.38 -0.89
CA ASP A 9 8.78 -2.76 -1.26
C ASP A 9 9.95 -3.28 -0.42
N ASN A 10 9.77 -3.32 0.91
CA ASN A 10 10.89 -3.47 1.85
C ASN A 10 11.07 -4.90 2.40
N ILE A 11 10.04 -5.76 2.30
CA ILE A 11 10.04 -7.08 2.94
C ILE A 11 9.85 -8.18 1.89
N LEU A 12 8.79 -8.07 1.09
CA LEU A 12 8.44 -9.10 0.10
C LEU A 12 9.20 -8.93 -1.21
N HIS A 13 9.68 -7.71 -1.50
CA HIS A 13 10.31 -7.31 -2.76
C HIS A 13 9.49 -7.73 -4.00
N VAL A 14 8.17 -7.51 -3.93
CA VAL A 14 7.22 -7.84 -5.00
C VAL A 14 6.74 -6.53 -5.65
N PRO A 15 7.06 -6.28 -6.93
CA PRO A 15 6.55 -5.10 -7.63
C PRO A 15 5.04 -5.23 -7.90
N LEU A 16 4.38 -4.12 -8.24
CA LEU A 16 3.01 -4.16 -8.74
C LEU A 16 2.93 -5.01 -10.01
N GLU A 17 1.79 -5.69 -10.23
CA GLU A 17 1.57 -6.42 -11.47
C GLU A 17 1.45 -5.45 -12.65
N ASP A 18 0.83 -4.30 -12.39
CA ASP A 18 0.62 -3.22 -13.35
C ASP A 18 1.49 -2.01 -12.98
N SER A 19 2.50 -1.74 -13.80
CA SER A 19 3.44 -0.62 -13.58
C SER A 19 2.79 0.76 -13.71
N ASP A 20 1.65 0.87 -14.39
CA ASP A 20 0.92 2.15 -14.50
C ASP A 20 0.33 2.58 -13.15
N ARG A 21 0.20 1.63 -12.21
CA ARG A 21 -0.31 1.86 -10.84
C ARG A 21 0.75 2.39 -9.87
N GLU A 22 2.01 2.54 -10.29
CA GLU A 22 3.04 3.23 -9.50
C GLU A 22 2.65 4.69 -9.22
N ARG A 23 1.82 5.31 -10.08
CA ARG A 23 1.23 6.62 -9.82
C ARG A 23 0.29 6.59 -8.61
N ASP A 24 -0.58 5.59 -8.53
CA ASP A 24 -1.53 5.42 -7.41
C ASP A 24 -0.76 5.17 -6.11
N LYS A 25 0.31 4.37 -6.16
CA LYS A 25 1.21 4.13 -5.04
C LYS A 25 1.83 5.44 -4.51
N THR A 26 2.28 6.30 -5.42
CA THR A 26 2.85 7.62 -5.10
C THR A 26 1.83 8.51 -4.39
N ILE A 27 0.57 8.51 -4.84
CA ILE A 27 -0.52 9.26 -4.21
C ILE A 27 -0.69 8.80 -2.75
N ILE A 28 -0.76 7.48 -2.52
CA ILE A 28 -0.91 6.93 -1.16
C ILE A 28 0.27 7.30 -0.26
N TYR A 29 1.51 7.21 -0.75
CA TYR A 29 2.68 7.58 0.06
C TYR A 29 2.70 9.07 0.40
N ARG A 30 2.34 9.94 -0.55
CA ARG A 30 2.28 11.39 -0.30
C ARG A 30 1.31 11.75 0.82
N VAL A 31 0.13 11.11 0.88
CA VAL A 31 -0.85 11.35 1.95
C VAL A 31 -0.29 10.98 3.32
N VAL A 32 0.41 9.84 3.40
CA VAL A 32 1.02 9.39 4.65
C VAL A 32 2.18 10.27 5.07
N ASP A 33 3.05 10.64 4.14
CA ASP A 33 4.23 11.47 4.42
C ASP A 33 3.84 12.90 4.83
N ASN A 34 2.72 13.41 4.31
CA ASN A 34 2.15 14.70 4.73
C ASN A 34 1.44 14.65 6.09
N GLY A 35 1.20 13.45 6.66
CA GLY A 35 0.39 13.29 7.88
C GLY A 35 -1.11 13.56 7.67
N ASP A 36 -1.56 13.58 6.41
CA ASP A 36 -2.95 13.85 6.04
C ASP A 36 -3.86 12.60 6.18
N GLU A 37 -3.35 11.52 6.79
CA GLU A 37 -4.08 10.27 7.02
C GLU A 37 -5.35 10.43 7.88
N ASN A 38 -5.44 11.53 8.64
CA ASN A 38 -6.61 11.87 9.46
C ASN A 38 -7.61 12.78 8.72
N GLN A 39 -7.31 13.21 7.49
CA GLN A 39 -8.23 14.00 6.68
C GLN A 39 -9.20 13.10 5.91
N PRO A 40 -10.41 13.59 5.56
CA PRO A 40 -11.30 12.88 4.66
C PRO A 40 -10.58 12.52 3.36
N PHE A 41 -10.74 11.28 2.90
CA PHE A 41 -10.16 10.88 1.62
C PHE A 41 -10.73 11.74 0.49
N THR A 42 -9.83 12.34 -0.29
CA THR A 42 -10.20 12.92 -1.58
C THR A 42 -10.55 11.79 -2.55
N ASP A 43 -11.34 12.09 -3.58
CA ASP A 43 -11.69 11.13 -4.62
C ASP A 43 -10.45 10.51 -5.27
N GLU A 44 -9.36 11.28 -5.38
CA GLU A 44 -8.07 10.81 -5.90
C GLU A 44 -7.48 9.69 -5.02
N VAL A 45 -7.49 9.85 -3.71
CA VAL A 45 -6.95 8.86 -2.75
C VAL A 45 -7.84 7.63 -2.68
N ALA A 46 -9.16 7.81 -2.72
CA ALA A 46 -10.11 6.71 -2.76
C ALA A 46 -9.94 5.87 -4.04
N ASN A 47 -9.84 6.51 -5.20
CA ASN A 47 -9.61 5.85 -6.48
C ASN A 47 -8.25 5.14 -6.51
N ALA A 48 -7.18 5.79 -6.03
CA ALA A 48 -5.87 5.17 -5.92
C ALA A 48 -5.90 3.92 -5.03
N CYS A 49 -6.61 3.97 -3.89
CA CYS A 49 -6.81 2.79 -3.04
C CYS A 49 -7.55 1.66 -3.75
N MET A 50 -8.63 1.97 -4.47
CA MET A 50 -9.41 0.96 -5.21
C MET A 50 -8.59 0.32 -6.33
N ASN A 51 -7.86 1.13 -7.09
CA ASN A 51 -6.98 0.67 -8.15
C ASN A 51 -5.89 -0.25 -7.59
N LEU A 52 -5.17 0.19 -6.56
CA LEU A 52 -4.14 -0.63 -5.92
C LEU A 52 -4.72 -1.92 -5.34
N TRP A 53 -5.92 -1.90 -4.77
CA TRP A 53 -6.57 -3.10 -4.25
C TRP A 53 -6.94 -4.12 -5.34
N ALA A 54 -7.21 -3.67 -6.57
CA ALA A 54 -7.46 -4.57 -7.68
C ALA A 54 -6.19 -5.30 -8.17
N ASP A 55 -4.99 -4.81 -7.82
CA ASP A 55 -3.71 -5.42 -8.21
C ASP A 55 -3.53 -6.78 -7.52
N LYS A 56 -3.07 -7.79 -8.27
CA LYS A 56 -2.93 -9.15 -7.72
C LYS A 56 -1.78 -9.25 -6.72
N ASN A 57 -0.68 -8.55 -6.96
CA ASN A 57 0.47 -8.58 -6.06
C ASN A 57 0.17 -7.85 -4.76
N VAL A 58 -0.65 -6.80 -4.79
CA VAL A 58 -1.18 -6.14 -3.58
C VAL A 58 -2.05 -7.09 -2.76
N ARG A 59 -2.97 -7.82 -3.38
CA ARG A 59 -3.80 -8.82 -2.68
C ARG A 59 -2.97 -9.97 -2.12
N LYS A 60 -1.99 -10.46 -2.88
CA LYS A 60 -1.05 -11.49 -2.41
C LYS A 60 -0.25 -11.01 -1.19
N ALA A 61 0.24 -9.78 -1.21
CA ALA A 61 0.94 -9.20 -0.06
C ALA A 61 0.00 -9.07 1.15
N TYR A 62 -1.25 -8.69 0.95
CA TYR A 62 -2.25 -8.67 2.03
C TYR A 62 -2.49 -10.06 2.66
N ASP A 63 -2.48 -11.13 1.87
CA ASP A 63 -2.63 -12.49 2.41
C ASP A 63 -1.41 -12.89 3.27
N MET A 64 -0.23 -12.37 2.94
CA MET A 64 1.02 -12.55 3.71
C MET A 64 1.15 -11.58 4.90
N ARG A 65 0.11 -10.77 5.21
CA ARG A 65 0.20 -9.71 6.24
C ARG A 65 0.62 -10.21 7.62
N SER A 66 0.24 -11.43 7.97
CA SER A 66 0.64 -12.02 9.24
C SER A 66 2.16 -12.15 9.35
N GLU A 67 2.89 -12.41 8.26
CA GLU A 67 4.34 -12.62 8.27
C GLU A 67 5.11 -11.34 8.58
N TYR A 68 4.68 -10.19 8.04
CA TYR A 68 5.36 -8.92 8.26
C TYR A 68 4.79 -8.06 9.40
N GLN A 69 3.52 -8.24 9.78
CA GLN A 69 2.95 -7.53 10.95
C GLN A 69 3.38 -8.18 12.28
N LEU A 70 3.63 -9.50 12.31
CA LEU A 70 4.23 -10.16 13.48
C LEU A 70 5.64 -9.65 13.76
N ASN A 71 6.43 -9.38 12.71
CA ASN A 71 7.77 -8.81 12.86
C ASN A 71 7.76 -7.36 13.41
N ASP A 72 6.70 -6.61 13.17
CA ASP A 72 6.51 -5.26 13.71
C ASP A 72 6.01 -5.30 15.16
N SER A 73 5.16 -6.28 15.50
CA SER A 73 4.57 -6.45 16.84
C SER A 73 5.49 -7.15 17.86
N ALA A 74 6.59 -7.75 17.41
CA ALA A 74 7.55 -8.48 18.25
C ALA A 74 8.72 -7.60 18.77
N LYS A 75 8.58 -6.27 18.74
CA LYS A 75 9.55 -5.31 19.28
C LYS A 75 9.09 -4.65 20.56
#